data_AF-X5DMD4-F1
#
_entry.id   AF-X5DMD4-F1
#
_cell.length_a   1.000
_cell.length_b   1.000
_cell.length_c   1.000
_cell.angle_alpha   90.00
_cell.angle_beta   90.00
_cell.angle_gamma   90.00
#
_symmetry.space_group_name_H-M   'P 1'
#
loop_
_entity.id
_entity.type
_entity.pdbx_description
1 polymer ?
#
loop_
_entity_poly.entity_id
_entity_poly.type
_entity_poly.pdbx_seq_one_letter_code
_entity_poly.pdbx_strand_id
1 'polypeptide(L)'
;MWQKRYSKRELDFREDIPNYSDEQLIEVLKMRDHYQPEAAKLAIQEALKRGIIHSEQDLFSEEYRCHEMRFSLFPKIKKDRNRIKIRRSIARSMVICSVLPVVYGLIEMKNGSRWEGAGILLFGLLWLFCSAQLIKVFHVLFIRCLMSGTVLGVSYIFYRLISSQTTVLMDFFLVLVLAGLIFYGLIFMLRNARN
;
A
#
# COMPACT_ATOMS: atom_id res chain seq x y z
N MET A 1 17.20 -7.32 -24.47
CA MET A 1 17.82 -7.78 -23.22
C MET A 1 17.72 -6.67 -22.17
N TRP A 2 16.66 -6.68 -21.36
CA TRP A 2 16.51 -5.74 -20.25
C TRP A 2 17.26 -6.32 -19.05
N GLN A 3 18.43 -5.75 -18.72
CA GLN A 3 19.12 -6.04 -17.47
C GLN A 3 18.20 -5.62 -16.32
N LYS A 4 17.70 -6.61 -15.57
CA LYS A 4 17.04 -6.40 -14.28
C LYS A 4 18.01 -5.61 -13.40
N ARG A 5 17.71 -4.33 -13.15
CA ARG A 5 18.34 -3.59 -12.06
C ARG A 5 17.92 -4.27 -10.76
N TYR A 6 18.74 -5.20 -10.30
CA TYR A 6 18.65 -5.78 -8.98
C TYR A 6 18.81 -4.66 -7.95
N SER A 7 17.68 -4.17 -7.47
CA SER A 7 17.58 -3.19 -6.41
C SER A 7 18.09 -3.84 -5.13
N LYS A 8 19.34 -3.56 -4.72
CA LYS A 8 19.92 -3.44 -3.35
C LYS A 8 19.35 -4.28 -2.18
N ARG A 9 18.55 -5.32 -2.44
CA ARG A 9 17.85 -6.26 -1.54
C ARG A 9 18.38 -7.69 -1.71
N GLU A 10 19.26 -7.94 -2.68
CA GLU A 10 20.01 -9.20 -2.81
C GLU A 10 21.05 -9.38 -1.70
N LEU A 11 21.22 -8.39 -0.83
CA LEU A 11 22.30 -8.31 0.15
C LEU A 11 21.96 -8.75 1.58
N ASP A 12 20.86 -9.49 1.85
CA ASP A 12 20.56 -9.83 3.26
C ASP A 12 20.25 -11.31 3.55
N PHE A 13 19.78 -12.15 2.62
CA PHE A 13 19.43 -13.53 3.01
C PHE A 13 20.64 -14.45 3.25
N ARG A 14 21.79 -14.17 2.63
CA ARG A 14 23.03 -14.92 2.90
C ARG A 14 23.64 -14.59 4.26
N GLU A 15 23.38 -13.38 4.78
CA GLU A 15 23.85 -12.94 6.09
C GLU A 15 22.80 -13.19 7.19
N ASP A 16 21.51 -13.04 6.88
CA ASP A 16 20.40 -13.17 7.83
C ASP A 16 20.07 -14.63 8.15
N ILE A 17 19.97 -15.52 7.15
CA ILE A 17 19.49 -16.91 7.36
C ILE A 17 20.41 -17.68 8.32
N PRO A 18 21.75 -17.59 8.25
CA PRO A 18 22.62 -18.20 9.26
C PRO A 18 22.44 -17.65 10.67
N ASN A 19 21.80 -16.48 10.84
CA ASN A 19 21.54 -15.87 12.14
C ASN A 19 20.10 -16.11 12.64
N TYR A 20 19.26 -16.80 11.87
CA TYR A 20 17.89 -17.12 12.28
C TYR A 20 17.89 -18.15 13.42
N SER A 21 16.92 -18.00 14.34
CA SER A 21 16.62 -19.05 15.31
C SER A 21 15.99 -20.25 14.61
N ASP A 22 16.01 -21.41 15.26
CA ASP A 22 15.43 -22.63 14.68
C ASP A 22 13.94 -22.45 14.35
N GLU A 23 13.20 -21.77 15.22
CA GLU A 23 11.78 -21.40 15.00
C GLU A 23 11.59 -20.55 13.73
N GLN A 24 12.46 -19.55 13.53
CA GLN A 24 12.43 -18.69 12.34
C GLN A 24 12.78 -19.48 11.07
N LEU A 25 13.71 -20.43 11.18
CA LEU A 25 14.07 -21.30 10.08
C LEU A 25 12.90 -22.20 9.67
N ILE A 26 12.17 -22.76 10.64
CA ILE A 26 10.94 -23.54 10.39
C ILE A 26 9.89 -22.67 9.68
N GLU A 27 9.69 -21.41 10.08
CA GLU A 27 8.77 -20.50 9.38
C GLU A 27 9.18 -20.25 7.93
N VAL A 28 10.48 -20.10 7.66
CA VAL A 28 11.01 -19.93 6.29
C VAL A 28 10.77 -21.19 5.46
N LEU A 29 11.00 -22.39 6.02
CA LEU A 29 10.75 -23.66 5.34
C LEU A 29 9.27 -23.85 4.98
N LYS A 30 8.35 -23.45 5.86
CA LYS A 30 6.88 -23.44 5.62
C LYS A 30 6.43 -22.46 4.55
N MET A 31 7.28 -21.52 4.16
CA MET A 31 6.98 -20.46 3.18
C MET A 31 7.89 -20.58 1.94
N ARG A 32 8.66 -21.66 1.80
CA ARG A 32 9.74 -21.80 0.81
C ARG A 32 9.33 -21.51 -0.64
N ASP A 33 8.10 -21.86 -1.03
CA ASP A 33 7.60 -21.66 -2.39
C ASP A 33 7.37 -20.18 -2.72
N HIS A 34 7.32 -19.33 -1.71
CA HIS A 34 7.10 -17.89 -1.83
C HIS A 34 8.37 -17.06 -1.67
N TYR A 35 9.49 -17.70 -1.35
CA TYR A 35 10.81 -17.06 -1.29
C TYR A 35 11.53 -17.13 -2.62
N GLN A 36 12.61 -16.34 -2.76
CA GLN A 36 13.53 -16.54 -3.87
C GLN A 36 14.13 -17.95 -3.76
N PRO A 37 14.29 -18.67 -4.89
CA PRO A 37 14.76 -20.06 -4.87
C PRO A 37 16.15 -20.20 -4.22
N GLU A 38 17.01 -19.19 -4.34
CA GLU A 38 18.32 -19.17 -3.68
C GLU A 38 18.20 -19.07 -2.15
N ALA A 39 17.29 -18.24 -1.64
CA ALA A 39 17.05 -18.09 -0.21
C ALA A 39 16.40 -19.36 0.38
N ALA A 40 15.47 -19.98 -0.36
CA ALA A 40 14.86 -21.24 0.03
C ALA A 40 15.90 -22.37 0.11
N LYS A 41 16.78 -22.50 -0.89
CA LYS A 41 17.87 -23.47 -0.86
C LYS A 41 18.83 -23.25 0.31
N LEU A 42 19.19 -22.00 0.57
CA LEU A 42 20.07 -21.67 1.68
C LEU A 42 19.43 -22.02 3.04
N ALA A 43 18.12 -21.75 3.21
CA ALA A 43 17.39 -22.14 4.41
C ALA A 43 17.30 -23.67 4.59
N ILE A 44 17.11 -24.42 3.51
CA ILE A 44 17.12 -25.90 3.54
C ILE A 44 18.51 -26.41 3.96
N GLN A 45 19.58 -25.86 3.39
CA GLN A 45 20.95 -26.25 3.74
C GLN A 45 21.28 -25.95 5.21
N GLU A 46 20.87 -24.79 5.71
CA GLU A 46 21.09 -24.42 7.11
C GLU A 46 20.25 -25.29 8.05
N ALA A 47 19.03 -25.68 7.64
CA ALA A 47 18.17 -26.57 8.41
C ALA A 47 18.74 -28.00 8.51
N LEU A 48 19.31 -28.51 7.41
CA LEU A 48 20.03 -29.78 7.39
C LEU A 48 21.27 -29.73 8.29
N LYS A 49 22.05 -28.64 8.22
CA LYS A 49 23.26 -28.46 9.02
C LYS A 49 22.97 -28.44 10.52
N ARG A 50 21.83 -27.90 10.92
CA ARG A 50 21.39 -27.81 12.33
C ARG A 50 20.59 -29.03 12.81
N GLY A 51 20.28 -29.97 11.91
CA GLY A 51 19.47 -31.15 12.24
C GLY A 51 17.99 -30.84 12.49
N ILE A 52 17.48 -29.70 12.02
CA ILE A 52 16.06 -29.35 12.08
C ILE A 52 15.26 -30.24 11.12
N ILE A 53 15.84 -30.48 9.94
CA ILE A 53 15.42 -31.53 9.00
C ILE A 53 16.57 -32.50 8.82
N HIS A 54 16.27 -33.78 8.70
CA HIS A 54 17.27 -34.85 8.50
C HIS A 54 17.46 -35.14 7.02
N SER A 55 16.44 -34.88 6.21
CA SER A 55 16.47 -35.07 4.76
C SER A 55 15.61 -34.03 4.06
N GLU A 56 15.82 -33.82 2.76
CA GLU A 56 14.90 -33.01 1.95
C GLU A 56 13.49 -33.65 1.86
N GLN A 57 13.36 -34.96 2.14
CA GLN A 57 12.07 -35.64 2.15
C GLN A 57 11.21 -35.19 3.35
N ASP A 58 11.84 -34.72 4.43
CA ASP A 58 11.15 -34.19 5.60
C ASP A 58 10.36 -32.92 5.25
N LEU A 59 10.72 -32.20 4.17
CA LEU A 59 10.00 -31.02 3.68
C LEU A 59 8.57 -31.32 3.19
N PHE A 60 8.23 -32.59 3.01
CA PHE A 60 6.89 -33.07 2.66
C PHE A 60 6.05 -33.48 3.89
N SER A 61 6.65 -33.54 5.09
CA SER A 61 5.91 -33.81 6.32
C SER A 61 4.94 -32.66 6.61
N GLU A 62 3.88 -32.93 7.38
CA GLU A 62 2.89 -31.90 7.76
C GLU A 62 3.53 -30.72 8.50
N GLU A 63 4.63 -30.97 9.23
CA GLU A 63 5.35 -29.96 10.00
C GLU A 63 6.05 -28.93 9.11
N TYR A 64 6.51 -29.32 7.92
CA TYR A 64 7.23 -28.45 6.99
C TYR A 64 6.47 -28.18 5.69
N ARG A 65 5.22 -28.63 5.60
CA ARG A 65 4.39 -28.47 4.41
C ARG A 65 4.19 -26.99 4.10
N CYS A 66 4.47 -26.64 2.84
CA CYS A 66 4.37 -25.25 2.42
C CYS A 66 2.93 -24.78 2.54
N HIS A 67 2.72 -23.68 3.27
CA HIS A 67 1.40 -23.10 3.39
C HIS A 67 1.06 -22.35 2.10
N GLU A 68 -0.09 -22.67 1.51
CA GLU A 68 -0.64 -21.87 0.42
C GLU A 68 -0.96 -20.47 0.96
N MET A 69 -0.32 -19.44 0.39
CA MET A 69 -0.73 -18.07 0.64
C MET A 69 -2.10 -17.87 0.03
N ARG A 70 -3.15 -17.95 0.86
CA ARG A 70 -4.50 -17.60 0.43
C ARG A 70 -4.51 -16.15 -0.04
N PHE A 71 -4.91 -15.93 -1.28
CA PHE A 71 -5.10 -14.59 -1.82
C PHE A 71 -6.06 -13.83 -0.91
N SER A 72 -5.61 -12.65 -0.44
CA SER A 72 -6.44 -11.74 0.33
C SER A 72 -6.36 -10.38 -0.31
N LEU A 73 -7.52 -9.76 -0.57
CA LEU A 73 -7.61 -8.37 -1.01
C LEU A 73 -7.01 -7.39 0.01
N PHE A 74 -6.91 -7.81 1.27
CA PHE A 74 -6.27 -7.04 2.34
C PHE A 74 -5.25 -7.94 3.07
N PRO A 75 -4.05 -8.10 2.51
CA PRO A 75 -3.02 -8.91 3.15
C PRO A 75 -2.62 -8.28 4.49
N LYS A 76 -2.52 -9.11 5.54
CA LYS A 76 -1.98 -8.67 6.82
C LYS A 76 -0.46 -8.56 6.71
N ILE A 77 0.08 -7.40 7.04
CA ILE A 77 1.53 -7.19 7.05
C ILE A 77 2.09 -7.67 8.39
N LYS A 78 2.78 -8.82 8.39
CA LYS A 78 3.42 -9.41 9.58
C LYS A 78 4.56 -8.56 10.15
N LYS A 79 5.36 -7.91 9.28
CA LYS A 79 6.56 -7.14 9.70
C LYS A 79 6.24 -5.64 9.86
N ASP A 80 6.37 -5.11 11.07
CA ASP A 80 6.06 -3.70 11.39
C ASP A 80 6.83 -2.68 10.55
N ARG A 81 8.11 -2.95 10.29
CA ARG A 81 8.95 -2.11 9.42
C ARG A 81 8.36 -1.98 8.01
N ASN A 82 7.81 -3.06 7.46
CA ASN A 82 7.18 -3.05 6.14
C ASN A 82 5.83 -2.34 6.17
N ARG A 83 5.07 -2.51 7.27
CA ARG A 83 3.80 -1.82 7.50
C ARG A 83 3.98 -0.30 7.48
N ILE A 84 4.98 0.21 8.21
CA ILE A 84 5.29 1.66 8.24
C ILE A 84 5.72 2.16 6.85
N LYS A 85 6.53 1.39 6.12
CA LYS A 85 6.98 1.76 4.76
C LYS A 85 5.80 1.86 3.79
N ILE A 86 4.93 0.85 3.74
CA ILE A 86 3.77 0.81 2.84
C ILE A 86 2.82 1.97 3.17
N ARG A 87 2.53 2.17 4.46
CA ARG A 87 1.72 3.30 4.93
C ARG A 87 2.26 4.65 4.49
N ARG A 88 3.56 4.89 4.66
CA ARG A 88 4.21 6.13 4.20
C ARG A 88 4.14 6.28 2.69
N SER A 89 4.24 5.19 1.93
CA SER A 89 4.07 5.22 0.48
C SER A 89 2.66 5.67 0.09
N ILE A 90 1.63 5.08 0.69
CA ILE A 90 0.22 5.43 0.43
C ILE A 90 -0.04 6.90 0.78
N ALA A 91 0.45 7.35 1.94
CA ALA A 91 0.29 8.75 2.38
C ALA A 91 0.98 9.74 1.43
N ARG A 92 2.17 9.42 0.88
CA ARG A 92 2.82 10.26 -0.14
C ARG A 92 2.01 10.36 -1.42
N SER A 93 1.44 9.26 -1.89
CA SER A 93 0.55 9.27 -3.06
C SER A 93 -0.65 10.19 -2.83
N MET A 94 -1.24 10.18 -1.62
CA MET A 94 -2.34 11.08 -1.27
C MET A 94 -1.94 12.56 -1.27
N VAL A 95 -0.72 12.88 -0.81
CA VAL A 95 -0.19 14.25 -0.92
C VAL A 95 -0.10 14.68 -2.37
N ILE A 96 0.42 13.82 -3.26
CA ILE A 96 0.50 14.14 -4.69
C ILE A 96 -0.90 14.36 -5.28
N CYS A 97 -1.87 13.49 -4.95
CA CYS A 97 -3.25 13.65 -5.40
C CYS A 97 -3.89 14.97 -4.91
N SER A 98 -3.55 15.44 -3.71
CA SER A 98 -4.10 16.68 -3.15
C SER A 98 -3.64 17.95 -3.86
N VAL A 99 -2.58 17.89 -4.67
CA VAL A 99 -2.14 19.03 -5.48
C VAL A 99 -3.16 19.37 -6.57
N LEU A 100 -3.88 18.37 -7.09
CA LEU A 100 -4.88 18.56 -8.15
C LEU A 100 -5.99 19.56 -7.77
N PRO A 101 -6.73 19.37 -6.65
CA PRO A 101 -7.75 20.34 -6.24
C PRO A 101 -7.14 21.71 -5.88
N VAL A 102 -5.92 21.78 -5.35
CA VAL A 102 -5.25 23.06 -5.05
C VAL A 102 -5.02 23.86 -6.34
N VAL A 103 -4.42 23.24 -7.36
CA VAL A 103 -4.16 23.89 -8.64
C VAL A 103 -5.48 24.25 -9.33
N TYR A 104 -6.45 23.35 -9.32
CA TYR A 104 -7.76 23.57 -9.92
C TYR A 104 -8.51 24.73 -9.25
N GLY A 105 -8.50 24.80 -7.91
CA GLY A 105 -9.09 25.92 -7.17
C GLY A 105 -8.47 27.27 -7.53
N LEU A 106 -7.15 27.32 -7.70
CA LEU A 106 -6.46 28.55 -8.15
C LEU A 106 -6.86 28.98 -9.56
N ILE A 107 -7.02 28.03 -10.49
CA ILE A 107 -7.49 28.30 -11.86
C ILE A 107 -8.92 28.85 -11.81
N GLU A 108 -9.80 28.24 -11.04
CA GLU A 108 -11.21 28.62 -10.96
C GLU A 108 -11.40 30.01 -10.35
N MET A 109 -10.57 30.37 -9.35
CA MET A 109 -10.55 31.72 -8.79
C MET A 109 -10.16 32.79 -9.83
N LYS A 110 -9.26 32.46 -10.78
CA LYS A 110 -8.87 33.36 -11.86
C LYS A 110 -9.95 33.50 -12.93
N ASN A 111 -10.73 32.46 -13.17
CA ASN A 111 -11.77 32.43 -14.21
C ASN A 111 -13.09 33.14 -13.82
N GLY A 112 -13.14 33.78 -12.65
CA GLY A 112 -14.28 34.61 -12.20
C GLY A 112 -15.16 33.97 -11.12
N SER A 113 -15.08 32.65 -10.91
CA SER A 113 -15.82 31.91 -9.87
C SER A 113 -15.06 31.91 -8.54
N ARG A 114 -14.87 33.11 -7.95
CA ARG A 114 -14.02 33.30 -6.75
C ARG A 114 -14.44 32.46 -5.54
N TRP A 115 -15.74 32.35 -5.27
CA TRP A 115 -16.25 31.61 -4.10
C TRP A 115 -16.06 30.10 -4.23
N GLU A 116 -16.40 29.56 -5.39
CA GLU A 116 -16.25 28.12 -5.68
C GLU A 116 -14.78 27.72 -5.70
N GLY A 117 -13.94 28.51 -6.40
CA GLY A 117 -12.49 28.28 -6.42
C GLY A 117 -11.85 28.37 -5.05
N ALA A 118 -12.24 29.34 -4.20
CA ALA A 118 -11.77 29.44 -2.83
C ALA A 118 -12.16 28.22 -1.98
N GLY A 119 -13.38 27.70 -2.15
CA GLY A 119 -13.84 26.49 -1.48
C GLY A 119 -13.03 25.25 -1.87
N ILE A 120 -12.79 25.06 -3.17
CA ILE A 120 -11.99 23.93 -3.68
C ILE A 120 -10.53 24.06 -3.22
N LEU A 121 -9.98 25.28 -3.23
CA LEU A 121 -8.63 25.54 -2.76
C LEU A 121 -8.46 25.18 -1.28
N LEU A 122 -9.37 25.66 -0.43
CA LEU A 122 -9.35 25.37 1.00
C LEU A 122 -9.51 23.87 1.26
N PHE A 123 -10.40 23.20 0.53
CA PHE A 123 -10.55 21.75 0.57
C PHE A 123 -9.26 21.03 0.19
N GLY A 124 -8.61 21.44 -0.90
CA GLY A 124 -7.33 20.88 -1.34
C GLY A 124 -6.22 21.05 -0.30
N LEU A 125 -6.14 22.23 0.33
CA LEU A 125 -5.16 22.51 1.38
C LEU A 125 -5.42 21.67 2.66
N LEU A 126 -6.68 21.55 3.08
CA LEU A 126 -7.05 20.70 4.22
C LEU A 126 -6.73 19.22 3.96
N TRP A 127 -7.00 18.76 2.74
CA TRP A 127 -6.68 17.41 2.32
C TRP A 127 -5.17 17.16 2.31
N LEU A 128 -4.42 18.10 1.74
CA LEU A 128 -2.96 18.07 1.70
C LEU A 128 -2.38 18.03 3.12
N PHE A 129 -2.91 18.86 4.02
CA PHE A 129 -2.53 18.86 5.43
C PHE A 129 -2.77 17.49 6.08
N CYS A 130 -3.97 16.92 5.96
CA CYS A 130 -4.29 15.61 6.52
C CYS A 130 -3.39 14.50 5.95
N SER A 131 -3.13 14.54 4.64
CA SER A 131 -2.25 13.57 3.96
C SER A 131 -0.80 13.70 4.42
N ALA A 132 -0.30 14.92 4.59
CA ALA A 132 1.05 15.18 5.09
C ALA A 132 1.21 14.76 6.55
N GLN A 133 0.18 14.98 7.39
CA GLN A 133 0.18 14.53 8.77
C GLN A 133 0.30 13.02 8.87
N LEU A 134 -0.40 12.25 8.02
CA LEU A 134 -0.30 10.78 7.97
C LEU A 134 1.13 10.25 7.71
N ILE A 135 2.01 11.05 7.08
CA ILE A 135 3.41 10.67 6.87
C ILE A 135 4.20 10.76 8.19
N LYS A 136 3.94 11.81 8.99
CA LYS A 136 4.64 12.11 10.25
C LYS A 136 4.06 11.33 11.42
N VAL A 137 2.76 11.48 11.65
CA VAL A 137 2.01 10.91 12.78
C VAL A 137 0.80 10.16 12.25
N PHE A 138 0.73 8.87 12.58
CA PHE A 138 -0.40 8.06 12.19
C PHE A 138 -1.56 8.25 13.17
N HIS A 139 -2.67 8.82 12.70
CA HIS A 139 -3.88 8.96 13.49
C HIS A 139 -5.12 8.56 12.66
N VAL A 140 -5.99 7.75 13.26
CA VAL A 140 -7.20 7.22 12.58
C VAL A 140 -8.15 8.33 12.16
N LEU A 141 -8.17 9.45 12.89
CA LEU A 141 -8.99 10.61 12.56
C LEU A 141 -8.61 11.21 11.20
N PHE A 142 -7.31 11.28 10.86
CA PHE A 142 -6.87 11.78 9.55
C PHE A 142 -7.34 10.87 8.40
N ILE A 143 -7.33 9.55 8.60
CA ILE A 143 -7.88 8.61 7.60
C ILE A 143 -9.37 8.87 7.40
N ARG A 144 -10.14 8.97 8.49
CA ARG A 144 -11.59 9.23 8.41
C ARG A 144 -11.88 10.57 7.73
N CYS A 145 -11.12 11.60 8.06
CA CYS A 145 -11.22 12.91 7.42
C CYS A 145 -10.98 12.84 5.91
N LEU A 146 -9.92 12.13 5.48
CA LEU A 146 -9.63 11.91 4.06
C LEU A 146 -10.71 11.06 3.37
N MET A 147 -11.26 10.05 4.03
CA MET A 147 -12.38 9.26 3.48
C MET A 147 -13.61 10.14 3.26
N SER A 148 -14.03 10.89 4.28
CA SER A 148 -15.16 11.81 4.16
C SER A 148 -14.90 12.87 3.09
N GLY A 149 -13.69 13.43 3.05
CA GLY A 149 -13.26 14.33 1.99
C GLY A 149 -13.39 13.69 0.62
N THR A 150 -12.99 12.42 0.46
CA THR A 150 -13.09 11.71 -0.83
C THR A 150 -14.53 11.59 -1.28
N VAL A 151 -15.45 11.23 -0.38
CA VAL A 151 -16.88 11.19 -0.70
C VAL A 151 -17.37 12.55 -1.18
N LEU A 152 -17.05 13.63 -0.44
CA LEU A 152 -17.48 14.98 -0.78
C LEU A 152 -16.91 15.44 -2.13
N GLY A 153 -15.62 15.23 -2.36
CA GLY A 153 -14.94 15.59 -3.60
C GLY A 153 -15.51 14.85 -4.80
N VAL A 154 -15.70 13.53 -4.69
CA VAL A 154 -16.34 12.72 -5.74
C VAL A 154 -17.76 13.20 -6.00
N SER A 155 -18.57 13.40 -4.95
CA SER A 155 -19.96 13.86 -5.10
C SER A 155 -20.04 15.21 -5.82
N TYR A 156 -19.14 16.14 -5.50
CA TYR A 156 -19.04 17.43 -6.18
C TYR A 156 -18.63 17.29 -7.65
N ILE A 157 -17.64 16.44 -7.97
CA ILE A 157 -17.23 16.19 -9.36
C ILE A 157 -18.37 15.56 -10.16
N PHE A 158 -19.09 14.58 -9.59
CA PHE A 158 -20.26 13.98 -10.21
C PHE A 158 -21.35 15.02 -10.49
N TYR A 159 -21.68 15.86 -9.51
CA TYR A 159 -22.62 16.96 -9.69
C TYR A 159 -22.20 17.88 -10.85
N ARG A 160 -20.92 18.25 -10.92
CA ARG A 160 -20.39 19.11 -11.97
C ARG A 160 -20.43 18.47 -13.35
N LEU A 161 -20.07 17.19 -13.46
CA LEU A 161 -20.11 16.42 -14.72
C LEU A 161 -21.53 16.26 -15.26
N ILE A 162 -22.51 16.05 -14.38
CA ILE A 162 -23.92 15.95 -14.78
C ILE A 162 -24.42 17.33 -15.22
N SER A 163 -24.08 18.39 -14.48
CA SER A 163 -24.54 19.75 -14.78
C SER A 163 -23.93 20.32 -16.06
N SER A 164 -22.72 19.91 -16.46
CA SER A 164 -22.06 20.44 -17.65
C SER A 164 -22.54 19.82 -18.97
N GLN A 165 -23.44 18.84 -18.93
CA GLN A 165 -23.99 18.09 -20.09
C GLN A 165 -22.96 17.41 -21.02
N THR A 166 -21.66 17.57 -20.75
CA THR A 166 -20.56 16.86 -21.39
C THR A 166 -20.44 15.46 -20.78
N THR A 167 -21.36 14.57 -21.15
CA THR A 167 -21.40 13.19 -20.65
C THR A 167 -20.39 12.29 -21.38
N VAL A 168 -19.11 12.51 -21.11
CA VAL A 168 -18.07 11.60 -21.57
C VAL A 168 -17.96 10.47 -20.53
N LEU A 169 -18.42 9.27 -20.87
CA LEU A 169 -18.38 8.08 -20.00
C LEU A 169 -16.97 7.82 -19.42
N MET A 170 -15.94 8.18 -20.18
CA MET A 170 -14.54 8.10 -19.77
C MET A 170 -14.23 8.92 -18.50
N ASP A 171 -14.85 10.09 -18.33
CA ASP A 171 -14.59 10.97 -17.18
C ASP A 171 -15.16 10.36 -15.89
N PHE A 172 -16.37 9.80 -15.97
CA PHE A 172 -16.96 9.06 -14.85
C PHE A 172 -16.13 7.83 -14.46
N PHE A 173 -15.67 7.07 -15.45
CA PHE A 173 -14.81 5.92 -15.21
C PHE A 173 -13.52 6.32 -14.51
N LEU A 174 -12.85 7.38 -14.98
CA LEU A 174 -11.61 7.88 -14.39
C LEU A 174 -11.82 8.32 -12.93
N VAL A 175 -12.88 9.09 -12.65
CA VAL A 175 -13.21 9.52 -11.29
C VAL A 175 -13.46 8.32 -10.37
N LEU A 176 -14.21 7.32 -10.84
CA LEU A 176 -14.55 6.13 -10.06
C LEU A 176 -13.33 5.26 -9.77
N VAL A 177 -12.45 5.06 -10.76
CA VAL A 177 -11.19 4.32 -10.57
C VAL A 177 -10.26 5.07 -9.59
N LEU A 178 -10.10 6.38 -9.76
CA LEU A 178 -9.24 7.18 -8.88
C LEU A 178 -9.77 7.17 -7.44
N ALA A 179 -11.07 7.39 -7.26
CA ALA A 179 -11.73 7.32 -5.97
C ALA A 179 -11.58 5.92 -5.35
N GLY A 180 -11.80 4.87 -6.14
CA GLY A 180 -11.64 3.47 -5.72
C GLY A 180 -10.23 3.17 -5.23
N LEU A 181 -9.20 3.65 -5.92
CA LEU A 181 -7.80 3.50 -5.50
C LEU A 181 -7.50 4.25 -4.19
N ILE A 182 -7.99 5.48 -4.05
CA ILE A 182 -7.84 6.27 -2.83
C ILE A 182 -8.54 5.56 -1.65
N PHE A 183 -9.78 5.14 -1.84
CA PHE A 183 -10.55 4.40 -0.84
C PHE A 183 -9.89 3.10 -0.43
N TYR A 184 -9.43 2.32 -1.41
CA TYR A 184 -8.69 1.10 -1.15
C TYR A 184 -7.45 1.36 -0.28
N GLY A 185 -6.66 2.39 -0.61
CA GLY A 185 -5.50 2.79 0.18
C GLY A 185 -5.86 3.19 1.62
N LEU A 186 -6.92 3.98 1.80
CA LEU A 186 -7.40 4.42 3.13
C LEU A 186 -7.90 3.23 3.97
N ILE A 187 -8.73 2.35 3.39
CA ILE A 187 -9.25 1.16 4.05
C ILE A 187 -8.12 0.20 4.41
N PHE A 188 -7.17 0.00 3.50
CA PHE A 188 -6.00 -0.83 3.73
C PHE A 188 -5.17 -0.33 4.93
N MET A 189 -4.95 0.99 5.03
CA MET A 189 -4.27 1.60 6.17
C MET A 189 -5.07 1.45 7.47
N LEU A 190 -6.40 1.65 7.43
CA LEU A 190 -7.27 1.52 8.60
C LEU A 190 -7.28 0.08 9.15
N ARG A 191 -7.37 -0.91 8.25
CA ARG A 191 -7.41 -2.33 8.63
C ARG A 191 -6.08 -2.82 9.19
N ASN A 192 -4.96 -2.34 8.66
CA ASN A 192 -3.62 -2.61 9.19
C ASN A 192 -3.24 -1.71 10.37
N ALA A 193 -4.16 -0.92 10.94
CA ALA A 193 -3.92 -0.13 12.14
C ALA A 193 -4.57 -0.69 13.40
N ARG A 194 -5.61 -1.54 13.24
CA ARG A 194 -6.35 -2.16 14.35
C ARG A 194 -5.80 -3.50 14.83
N ASN A 195 -4.86 -4.08 14.08
CA ASN A 195 -4.16 -5.33 14.41
C ASN A 195 -2.68 -5.05 14.65
#